data_AF-A0A441UM38-F1
#
_entry.id   AF-A0A441UM38-F1
#
_cell.length_a   1.000
_cell.length_b   1.000
_cell.length_c   1.000
_cell.angle_alpha   90.00
_cell.angle_beta   90.00
_cell.angle_gamma   90.00
#
_symmetry.space_group_name_H-M   'P 1'
#
loop_
_entity.id
_entity.type
_entity.pdbx_description
1 polymer ?
#
loop_
_entity_poly.entity_id
_entity_poly.type
_entity_poly.pdbx_seq_one_letter_code
_entity_poly.pdbx_strand_id
1 'polypeptide(L)'
;MSKITRELAYPESVKVYGGRPEAISLELDQATPVVIHGLSFAQAQCPESLVGKYKPRIEGAVNIGLLHTSLAGTRGHDPYAPCNVSDLEATEFDYWALGHIHKRSISTGRCTIVMPGMPQGRDINESGPKSVSLVTIADDRTVHVEERFTSIAQFERVVIDLDGVADWRQTVTTVAATL
;
A
#
# COMPACT_ATOMS: atom_id res chain seq x y z
N MET A 1 9.31 -22.10 3.36
CA MET A 1 9.91 -20.78 3.07
C MET A 1 10.42 -20.80 1.65
N SER A 2 9.83 -20.01 0.76
CA SER A 2 10.35 -19.87 -0.61
C SER A 2 11.71 -19.17 -0.53
N LYS A 3 12.80 -19.91 -0.79
CA LYS A 3 14.13 -19.34 -1.02
C LYS A 3 14.16 -18.80 -2.45
N ILE A 4 13.44 -17.69 -2.70
CA ILE A 4 13.72 -16.87 -3.87
C ILE A 4 15.10 -16.26 -3.64
N THR A 5 16.00 -16.47 -4.60
CA THR A 5 17.35 -15.94 -4.62
C THR A 5 17.34 -14.44 -4.32
N ARG A 6 18.17 -14.05 -3.34
CA ARG A 6 18.20 -12.77 -2.62
C ARG A 6 18.61 -11.53 -3.43
N GLU A 7 18.59 -11.61 -4.76
CA GLU A 7 19.18 -10.55 -5.58
C GLU A 7 18.22 -10.18 -6.71
N LEU A 8 17.45 -9.12 -6.47
CA LEU A 8 16.76 -8.41 -7.54
C LEU A 8 17.75 -7.40 -8.11
N ALA A 9 18.16 -7.59 -9.37
CA ALA A 9 18.89 -6.56 -10.10
C ALA A 9 17.89 -5.47 -10.49
N TYR A 10 17.95 -4.33 -9.80
CA TYR A 10 17.12 -3.19 -10.12
C TYR A 10 17.68 -2.43 -11.34
N PRO A 11 16.82 -1.90 -12.23
CA PRO A 11 17.28 -1.00 -13.28
C PRO A 11 17.77 0.32 -12.67
N GLU A 12 18.57 1.08 -13.43
CA GLU A 12 19.12 2.38 -13.00
C GLU A 12 18.03 3.39 -12.58
N SER A 13 16.81 3.22 -13.09
CA SER A 13 15.65 4.06 -12.76
C SER A 13 15.08 3.83 -11.35
N VAL A 14 15.63 2.91 -10.56
CA VAL A 14 15.16 2.60 -9.21
C VAL A 14 16.11 3.14 -8.16
N LYS A 15 15.58 4.00 -7.29
CA LYS A 15 16.23 4.32 -6.02
C LYS A 15 15.78 3.33 -4.94
N VAL A 16 16.75 2.70 -4.29
CA VAL A 16 16.52 1.93 -3.05
C VAL A 16 16.92 2.77 -1.85
N TYR A 17 16.00 2.97 -0.91
CA TYR A 17 16.30 3.60 0.38
C TYR A 17 16.94 2.60 1.33
N GLY A 18 18.02 3.00 2.00
CA GLY A 18 18.75 2.15 2.95
C GLY A 18 18.27 2.29 4.39
N GLY A 19 19.08 1.79 5.33
CA GLY A 19 18.84 1.90 6.78
C GLY A 19 19.02 3.30 7.38
N ARG A 20 19.31 4.31 6.55
CA ARG A 20 19.48 5.70 6.96
C ARG A 20 18.40 6.54 6.29
N PRO A 21 17.80 7.51 7.00
CA PRO A 21 16.76 8.35 6.44
C PRO A 21 17.34 9.25 5.34
N GLU A 22 16.72 9.23 4.18
CA GLU A 22 17.09 10.05 3.03
C GLU A 22 15.87 10.83 2.52
N ALA A 23 16.14 11.99 1.93
CA ALA A 23 15.17 12.83 1.25
C ALA A 23 15.79 13.24 -0.08
N ILE A 24 15.08 12.97 -1.18
CA ILE A 24 15.57 13.21 -2.54
C ILE A 24 14.66 14.22 -3.20
N SER A 25 15.23 15.35 -3.63
CA SER A 25 14.52 16.34 -4.44
C SER A 25 14.42 15.86 -5.87
N LEU A 26 13.23 15.98 -6.44
CA LEU A 26 12.96 15.83 -7.86
C LEU A 26 12.63 17.22 -8.39
N GLU A 27 13.49 17.71 -9.27
CA GLU A 27 13.25 18.95 -10.00
C GLU A 27 12.32 18.65 -11.17
N LEU A 28 11.15 19.29 -11.17
CA LEU A 28 10.17 19.19 -12.24
C LEU A 28 10.12 20.53 -12.97
N ASP A 29 10.22 20.50 -14.30
CA ASP A 29 10.20 21.72 -15.11
C ASP A 29 8.91 22.52 -14.84
N GLN A 30 9.08 23.75 -14.38
CA GLN A 30 7.99 24.71 -14.11
C GLN A 30 6.94 24.24 -13.09
N ALA A 31 7.25 23.28 -12.23
CA ALA A 31 6.34 22.79 -11.19
C ALA A 31 6.93 22.92 -9.78
N THR A 32 6.07 22.78 -8.77
CA THR A 32 6.47 22.75 -7.37
C THR A 32 7.48 21.60 -7.14
N PRO A 33 8.62 21.83 -6.46
CA PRO A 33 9.59 20.77 -6.16
C PRO A 33 8.93 19.61 -5.41
N VAL A 34 9.32 18.38 -5.75
CA VAL A 34 8.83 17.18 -5.05
C VAL A 34 9.98 16.56 -4.28
N VAL A 35 9.78 16.28 -2.99
CA VAL A 35 10.77 15.61 -2.15
C VAL A 35 10.24 14.28 -1.69
N ILE A 36 10.94 13.21 -2.06
CA ILE A 36 10.63 11.84 -1.63
C ILE A 36 11.52 11.47 -0.45
N HIS A 37 10.88 11.25 0.69
CA HIS A 37 11.49 10.81 1.93
C HIS A 37 11.34 9.30 2.08
N GLY A 38 12.42 8.61 2.41
CA GLY A 38 12.40 7.17 2.55
C GLY A 38 13.40 6.65 3.57
N LEU A 39 13.03 5.53 4.18
CA LEU A 39 13.83 4.79 5.13
C LEU A 39 13.43 3.32 5.05
N SER A 40 14.42 2.43 4.98
CA SER A 40 14.23 0.98 4.97
C SER A 40 14.91 0.34 6.17
N PHE A 41 14.70 -0.97 6.34
CA PHE A 41 15.37 -1.78 7.34
C PHE A 41 15.52 -3.21 6.80
N ALA A 42 16.57 -3.92 7.23
CA ALA A 42 16.95 -5.21 6.67
C ALA A 42 16.35 -6.40 7.44
N GLN A 43 15.91 -6.17 8.68
CA GLN A 43 15.41 -7.21 9.57
C GLN A 43 14.02 -7.68 9.16
N ALA A 44 13.75 -8.97 9.38
CA ALA A 44 12.42 -9.55 9.15
C ALA A 44 11.34 -8.96 10.08
N GLN A 45 11.75 -8.40 11.21
CA GLN A 45 10.90 -7.72 12.18
C GLN A 45 11.53 -6.37 12.54
N CYS A 46 10.69 -5.38 12.78
CA CYS A 46 11.11 -4.08 13.29
C CYS A 46 10.06 -3.64 14.32
N PRO A 47 10.27 -3.93 15.61
CA PRO A 47 9.25 -3.62 16.62
C PRO A 47 9.14 -2.13 16.94
N GLU A 48 10.13 -1.34 16.55
CA GLU A 48 10.15 0.10 16.77
C GLU A 48 9.47 0.87 15.64
N SER A 49 8.81 1.99 15.96
CA SER A 49 8.40 2.96 14.95
C SER A 49 9.63 3.61 14.30
N LEU A 50 9.57 3.80 12.98
CA LEU A 50 10.60 4.49 12.23
C LEU A 50 10.24 5.94 11.89
N VAL A 51 9.00 6.37 12.16
CA VAL A 51 8.48 7.67 11.73
C VAL A 51 9.34 8.82 12.26
N GLY A 52 9.72 8.77 13.55
CA GLY A 52 10.57 9.80 14.17
C GLY A 52 12.01 9.88 13.64
N LYS A 53 12.44 8.95 12.77
CA LYS A 53 13.76 8.95 12.14
C LYS A 53 13.76 9.66 10.79
N TYR A 54 12.59 10.00 10.22
CA TYR A 54 12.52 10.69 8.93
C TYR A 54 13.11 12.09 9.01
N LYS A 55 13.62 12.58 7.88
CA LYS A 55 14.06 13.98 7.79
C LYS A 55 12.84 14.91 7.88
N PRO A 56 12.98 16.13 8.43
CA PRO A 56 11.91 17.11 8.45
C PRO A 56 11.41 17.45 7.04
N ARG A 57 10.17 17.94 6.96
CA ARG A 57 9.61 18.44 5.70
C ARG A 57 10.46 19.57 5.13
N ILE A 58 10.53 19.63 3.81
CA ILE A 58 11.13 20.73 3.08
C ILE A 58 10.02 21.74 2.76
N GLU A 59 10.17 22.96 3.26
CA GLU A 59 9.23 24.04 3.02
C GLU A 59 9.18 24.40 1.52
N GLY A 60 8.00 24.74 1.01
CA GLY A 60 7.78 25.04 -0.40
C GLY A 60 7.73 23.82 -1.32
N ALA A 61 8.15 22.63 -0.89
CA ALA A 61 8.09 21.39 -1.67
C ALA A 61 6.87 20.53 -1.32
N VAL A 62 6.46 19.66 -2.24
CA VAL A 62 5.54 18.54 -1.98
C VAL A 62 6.34 17.42 -1.34
N ASN A 63 6.03 17.07 -0.10
CA ASN A 63 6.75 16.07 0.69
C ASN A 63 5.98 14.74 0.67
N ILE A 64 6.63 13.71 0.14
CA ILE A 64 6.08 12.35 0.02
C ILE A 64 6.91 11.42 0.90
N GLY A 65 6.27 10.75 1.87
CA GLY A 65 6.89 9.71 2.68
C GLY A 65 6.63 8.31 2.11
N LEU A 66 7.67 7.47 2.06
CA LEU A 66 7.57 6.05 1.68
C LEU A 66 7.90 5.16 2.88
N LEU A 67 6.96 4.34 3.35
CA LEU A 67 7.19 3.47 4.51
C LEU A 67 6.52 2.09 4.38
N HIS A 68 7.30 1.03 4.53
CA HIS A 68 6.78 -0.35 4.60
C HIS A 68 6.49 -0.70 6.06
N THR A 69 5.22 -0.73 6.47
CA THR A 69 4.83 -0.68 7.90
C THR A 69 3.52 -1.39 8.20
N SER A 70 3.39 -1.88 9.43
CA SER A 70 2.13 -2.21 10.08
C SER A 70 1.47 -0.94 10.64
N LEU A 71 0.46 -0.40 9.93
CA LEU A 71 -0.35 0.71 10.44
C LEU A 71 -1.23 0.23 11.60
N ALA A 72 -1.08 0.88 12.77
CA ALA A 72 -1.77 0.57 14.01
C ALA A 72 -3.31 0.61 13.83
N GLY A 73 -4.00 -0.31 14.51
CA GLY A 73 -5.44 -0.54 14.34
C GLY A 73 -5.79 -1.73 13.43
N THR A 74 -4.81 -2.27 12.70
CA THR A 74 -4.99 -3.49 11.90
C THR A 74 -4.72 -4.73 12.77
N ARG A 75 -5.78 -5.43 13.21
CA ARG A 75 -5.65 -6.63 14.07
C ARG A 75 -4.91 -7.75 13.34
N GLY A 76 -3.94 -8.40 14.04
CA GLY A 76 -3.33 -9.65 13.59
C GLY A 76 -2.06 -9.53 12.73
N HIS A 77 -1.41 -8.37 12.68
CA HIS A 77 -0.16 -8.18 11.94
C HIS A 77 1.07 -8.18 12.85
N ASP A 78 2.18 -8.69 12.33
CA ASP A 78 3.48 -8.68 12.99
C ASP A 78 3.98 -7.23 13.22
N PRO A 79 4.77 -6.99 14.29
CA PRO A 79 5.37 -5.70 14.54
C PRO A 79 6.45 -5.40 13.48
N TYR A 80 6.03 -4.68 12.43
CA TYR A 80 6.83 -4.33 11.26
C TYR A 80 6.85 -2.81 11.10
N ALA A 81 7.83 -2.16 11.69
CA ALA A 81 7.97 -0.70 11.78
C ALA A 81 6.67 0.02 12.16
N PRO A 82 5.97 -0.37 13.24
CA PRO A 82 4.60 0.06 13.50
C PRO A 82 4.47 1.57 13.59
N CYS A 83 3.44 2.13 12.98
CA CYS A 83 3.12 3.56 13.04
C CYS A 83 1.63 3.78 13.27
N ASN A 84 1.23 4.97 13.67
CA ASN A 84 -0.18 5.36 13.75
C ASN A 84 -0.42 6.60 12.87
N VAL A 85 -1.70 6.86 12.55
CA VAL A 85 -2.09 7.99 11.70
C VAL A 85 -1.62 9.34 12.26
N SER A 86 -1.74 9.55 13.58
CA SER A 86 -1.32 10.81 14.20
C SER A 86 0.19 11.08 14.11
N ASP A 87 1.04 10.05 14.20
CA ASP A 87 2.48 10.18 14.05
C ASP A 87 2.83 10.58 12.61
N LEU A 88 2.16 9.97 11.63
CA LEU A 88 2.34 10.29 10.22
C LEU A 88 1.86 11.72 9.92
N GLU A 89 0.71 12.14 10.45
CA GLU A 89 0.24 13.52 10.30
C GLU A 89 1.18 14.55 10.96
N ALA A 90 1.80 14.19 12.09
CA ALA A 90 2.75 15.06 12.79
C ALA A 90 4.05 15.32 12.00
N THR A 91 4.33 14.55 10.94
CA THR A 91 5.46 14.82 10.03
C THR A 91 5.19 15.98 9.07
N GLU A 92 3.92 16.41 8.96
CA GLU A 92 3.50 17.51 8.07
C GLU A 92 3.86 17.26 6.59
N PHE A 93 3.96 15.99 6.19
CA PHE A 93 4.09 15.58 4.80
C PHE A 93 2.73 15.66 4.09
N ASP A 94 2.76 15.94 2.79
CA ASP A 94 1.55 16.04 1.97
C ASP A 94 0.93 14.65 1.73
N TYR A 95 1.77 13.62 1.58
CA TYR A 95 1.34 12.27 1.24
C TYR A 95 2.24 11.16 1.84
N TRP A 96 1.62 10.08 2.32
CA TRP A 96 2.31 8.85 2.73
C TRP A 96 1.92 7.67 1.84
N ALA A 97 2.90 7.14 1.10
CA ALA A 97 2.78 5.87 0.40
C ALA A 97 3.25 4.73 1.32
N LEU A 98 2.30 4.00 1.87
CA LEU A 98 2.59 2.88 2.75
C LEU A 98 2.72 1.56 1.97
N GLY A 99 3.27 0.54 2.62
CA GLY A 99 3.31 -0.84 2.15
C GLY A 99 3.26 -1.82 3.33
N HIS A 100 3.41 -3.12 3.06
CA HIS A 100 3.28 -4.28 3.98
C HIS A 100 1.89 -4.90 4.03
N ILE A 101 0.87 -4.09 4.30
CA ILE A 101 -0.49 -4.61 4.49
C ILE A 101 -1.18 -4.80 3.13
N HIS A 102 -1.65 -6.01 2.93
CA HIS A 102 -2.27 -6.50 1.69
C HIS A 102 -3.72 -6.01 1.49
N LYS A 103 -4.35 -5.53 2.57
CA LYS A 103 -5.67 -4.90 2.54
C LYS A 103 -5.51 -3.40 2.24
N ARG A 104 -6.20 -2.92 1.20
CA ARG A 104 -6.26 -1.50 0.86
C ARG A 104 -6.91 -0.69 1.99
N SER A 105 -6.34 0.46 2.31
CA SER A 105 -6.94 1.47 3.17
C SER A 105 -6.45 2.87 2.82
N ILE A 106 -7.31 3.86 3.03
CA ILE A 106 -7.00 5.27 2.80
C ILE A 106 -7.47 6.06 4.02
N SER A 107 -6.63 6.96 4.50
CA SER A 107 -6.98 7.96 5.50
C SER A 107 -6.75 9.33 4.89
N THR A 108 -7.83 10.11 4.79
CA THR A 108 -7.81 11.51 4.34
C THR A 108 -8.04 12.41 5.55
N GLY A 109 -7.08 13.27 5.85
CA GLY A 109 -7.13 14.19 6.99
C GLY A 109 -6.19 15.36 6.76
N ARG A 110 -5.31 15.65 7.73
CA ARG A 110 -4.25 16.67 7.54
C ARG A 110 -3.17 16.21 6.55
N CYS A 111 -3.05 14.89 6.39
CA CYS A 111 -2.20 14.23 5.42
C CYS A 111 -3.01 13.14 4.71
N THR A 112 -2.74 12.89 3.42
CA THR A 112 -3.30 11.74 2.72
C THR A 112 -2.38 10.54 2.91
N ILE A 113 -2.89 9.49 3.57
CA ILE A 113 -2.14 8.27 3.89
C ILE A 113 -2.78 7.10 3.15
N VAL A 114 -1.99 6.40 2.33
CA VAL A 114 -2.50 5.32 1.49
C VAL A 114 -1.72 4.05 1.75
N MET A 115 -2.45 3.01 2.18
CA MET A 115 -2.03 1.62 2.06
C MET A 115 -2.65 1.05 0.77
N PRO A 116 -1.88 0.89 -0.32
CA PRO A 116 -2.44 0.53 -1.62
C PRO A 116 -2.94 -0.93 -1.66
N GLY A 117 -2.55 -1.76 -0.69
CA GLY A 117 -2.83 -3.18 -0.67
C GLY A 117 -1.82 -3.95 -1.51
N MET A 118 -2.32 -4.84 -2.36
CA MET A 118 -1.51 -5.58 -3.34
C MET A 118 -2.07 -5.38 -4.75
N PRO A 119 -1.24 -5.52 -5.80
CA PRO A 119 -1.69 -5.41 -7.19
C PRO A 119 -2.26 -6.72 -7.78
N GLN A 120 -1.96 -7.88 -7.18
CA GLN A 120 -2.44 -9.21 -7.60
C GLN A 120 -2.58 -10.13 -6.39
N GLY A 121 -3.71 -10.84 -6.33
CA GLY A 121 -4.03 -11.80 -5.27
C GLY A 121 -3.13 -13.02 -5.36
N ARG A 122 -2.60 -13.47 -4.22
CA ARG A 122 -1.66 -14.58 -4.08
C ARG A 122 -2.26 -15.77 -3.35
N ASP A 123 -3.28 -15.54 -2.52
CA ASP A 123 -3.95 -16.56 -1.72
C ASP A 123 -5.47 -16.44 -1.79
N ILE A 124 -6.19 -17.56 -1.61
CA ILE A 124 -7.66 -17.62 -1.63
C ILE A 124 -8.32 -16.74 -0.56
N ASN A 125 -7.61 -16.42 0.52
CA ASN A 125 -8.09 -15.51 1.56
C ASN A 125 -7.96 -14.03 1.17
N GLU A 126 -7.27 -13.73 0.07
CA GLU A 126 -7.13 -12.38 -0.49
C GLU A 126 -8.22 -12.16 -1.56
N SER A 127 -9.49 -12.34 -1.20
CA SER A 127 -10.62 -12.18 -2.12
C SER A 127 -10.86 -10.73 -2.57
N GLY A 128 -11.58 -10.54 -3.65
CA GLY A 128 -11.91 -9.22 -4.19
C GLY A 128 -10.85 -8.65 -5.13
N PRO A 129 -11.20 -7.59 -5.89
CA PRO A 129 -10.34 -7.00 -6.89
C PRO A 129 -9.07 -6.42 -6.25
N LYS A 130 -7.97 -6.42 -7.00
CA LYS A 130 -6.67 -5.88 -6.56
C LYS A 130 -6.28 -4.67 -7.38
N SER A 131 -5.55 -3.76 -6.76
CA SER A 131 -5.40 -2.41 -7.25
C SER A 131 -4.02 -1.82 -7.00
N VAL A 132 -3.76 -0.70 -7.67
CA VAL A 132 -2.76 0.29 -7.30
C VAL A 132 -3.45 1.64 -7.06
N SER A 133 -2.73 2.58 -6.45
CA SER A 133 -3.19 3.96 -6.32
C SER A 133 -2.50 4.84 -7.36
N LEU A 134 -3.27 5.51 -8.21
CA LEU A 134 -2.81 6.63 -9.00
C LEU A 134 -3.08 7.90 -8.19
N VAL A 135 -2.02 8.65 -7.88
CA VAL A 135 -2.12 9.84 -7.03
C VAL A 135 -1.74 11.08 -7.82
N THR A 136 -2.59 12.09 -7.74
CA THR A 136 -2.36 13.42 -8.31
C THR A 136 -2.30 14.43 -7.18
N ILE A 137 -1.24 15.21 -7.11
CA ILE A 137 -1.09 16.32 -6.17
C ILE A 137 -1.16 17.60 -7.01
N ALA A 138 -2.22 18.39 -6.80
CA ALA A 138 -2.43 19.64 -7.52
C ALA A 138 -1.55 20.78 -6.97
N ASP A 139 -1.48 21.89 -7.70
CA ASP A 139 -0.66 23.05 -7.32
C ASP A 139 -1.07 23.67 -5.96
N ASP A 140 -2.34 23.53 -5.59
CA ASP A 140 -2.90 23.97 -4.30
C ASP A 140 -2.66 22.96 -3.15
N ARG A 141 -1.89 21.90 -3.43
CA ARG A 141 -1.60 20.75 -2.53
C ARG A 141 -2.76 19.80 -2.29
N THR A 142 -3.89 19.96 -2.99
CA THR A 142 -4.95 18.97 -2.93
C THR A 142 -4.47 17.64 -3.48
N VAL A 143 -4.68 16.56 -2.71
CA VAL A 143 -4.30 15.20 -3.09
C VAL A 143 -5.53 14.43 -3.56
N HIS A 144 -5.52 14.00 -4.83
CA HIS A 144 -6.52 13.13 -5.41
C HIS A 144 -5.96 11.71 -5.53
N VAL A 145 -6.70 10.74 -5.01
CA VAL A 145 -6.32 9.31 -5.05
C VAL A 145 -7.35 8.56 -5.87
N GLU A 146 -6.89 7.95 -6.97
CA GLU A 146 -7.69 7.06 -7.80
C GLU A 146 -7.27 5.60 -7.58
N GLU A 147 -8.24 4.73 -7.38
CA GLU A 147 -8.02 3.28 -7.36
C GLU A 147 -8.05 2.73 -8.77
N ARG A 148 -6.95 2.09 -9.20
CA ARG A 148 -6.82 1.45 -10.51
C ARG A 148 -6.69 -0.05 -10.33
N PHE A 149 -7.67 -0.80 -10.81
CA PHE A 149 -7.66 -2.26 -10.73
C PHE A 149 -6.63 -2.86 -11.68
N THR A 150 -5.86 -3.83 -11.17
CA THR A 150 -4.73 -4.45 -11.89
C THR A 150 -4.73 -5.97 -11.86
N SER A 151 -5.54 -6.61 -11.00
CA SER A 151 -5.59 -8.08 -10.94
C SER A 151 -6.09 -8.67 -12.26
N ILE A 152 -5.31 -9.59 -12.83
CA ILE A 152 -5.72 -10.41 -13.98
C ILE A 152 -6.56 -11.60 -13.51
N ALA A 153 -6.26 -12.13 -12.32
CA ALA A 153 -7.00 -13.20 -11.68
C ALA A 153 -7.50 -12.74 -10.30
N GLN A 154 -8.73 -13.12 -9.96
CA GLN A 154 -9.40 -12.71 -8.73
C GLN A 154 -9.97 -13.93 -8.01
N PHE A 155 -9.67 -14.03 -6.71
CA PHE A 155 -10.36 -14.97 -5.85
C PHE A 155 -11.68 -14.35 -5.41
N GLU A 156 -12.78 -15.09 -5.58
CA GLU A 156 -14.10 -14.66 -5.12
C GLU A 156 -14.77 -15.73 -4.27
N ARG A 157 -15.55 -15.27 -3.29
CA ARG A 157 -16.40 -16.13 -2.48
C ARG A 157 -17.82 -16.01 -3.03
N VAL A 158 -18.23 -17.01 -3.82
CA VAL A 158 -19.57 -17.09 -4.37
C VAL A 158 -20.47 -17.85 -3.40
N VAL A 159 -21.56 -17.23 -2.98
CA VAL A 159 -22.61 -17.89 -2.19
C VAL A 159 -23.65 -18.42 -3.17
N ILE A 160 -23.87 -19.73 -3.15
CA ILE A 160 -24.85 -20.40 -4.01
C ILE A 160 -25.97 -20.88 -3.10
N ASP A 161 -27.17 -20.36 -3.32
CA ASP A 161 -28.37 -20.82 -2.64
C ASP A 161 -28.81 -22.16 -3.24
N LEU A 162 -29.08 -23.13 -2.37
CA LEU A 162 -29.54 -24.46 -2.74
C LEU A 162 -30.95 -24.75 -2.19
N ASP A 163 -31.68 -23.73 -1.72
CA ASP A 163 -33.05 -23.92 -1.29
C ASP A 163 -33.92 -24.49 -2.43
N GLY A 164 -34.74 -25.48 -2.10
CA GLY A 164 -35.56 -26.21 -3.07
C GLY A 164 -34.81 -27.15 -4.03
N VAL A 165 -33.49 -27.28 -3.94
CA VAL A 165 -32.70 -28.23 -4.74
C VAL A 165 -32.85 -29.64 -4.17
N ALA A 166 -33.49 -30.53 -4.93
CA ALA A 166 -33.91 -31.85 -4.46
C ALA A 166 -32.86 -32.96 -4.69
N ASP A 167 -31.93 -32.78 -5.63
CA ASP A 167 -30.93 -33.80 -5.95
C ASP A 167 -29.58 -33.23 -6.47
N TRP A 168 -28.59 -34.13 -6.55
CA TRP A 168 -27.22 -33.81 -6.99
C TRP A 168 -27.15 -33.22 -8.41
N ARG A 169 -27.99 -33.67 -9.34
CA ARG A 169 -27.98 -33.14 -10.72
C ARG A 169 -28.47 -31.70 -10.74
N GLN A 170 -29.50 -31.40 -9.94
CA GLN A 170 -30.00 -30.04 -9.77
C GLN A 170 -28.96 -29.14 -9.07
N THR A 171 -28.19 -29.66 -8.10
CA THR A 171 -27.07 -28.92 -7.48
C THR A 171 -26.02 -28.53 -8.53
N VAL A 172 -25.54 -29.48 -9.33
CA VAL A 172 -24.53 -29.20 -10.38
C VAL A 172 -25.05 -28.18 -11.38
N THR A 173 -26.32 -28.29 -11.77
CA THR A 173 -26.97 -27.34 -12.70
C THR A 173 -27.06 -25.94 -12.10
N THR A 174 -27.44 -25.82 -10.83
CA THR A 174 -27.58 -24.55 -10.11
C THR A 174 -26.22 -23.85 -9.96
N VAL A 175 -25.18 -24.62 -9.62
CA VAL A 175 -23.81 -24.11 -9.51
C VAL A 175 -23.30 -23.62 -10.87
N ALA A 176 -23.46 -24.43 -11.92
CA ALA A 176 -23.00 -24.08 -13.27
C ALA A 176 -23.73 -22.86 -13.87
N ALA A 177 -24.97 -22.57 -13.46
CA ALA A 177 -25.71 -21.40 -13.90
C ALA A 177 -25.33 -20.11 -13.15
N THR A 178 -24.68 -20.23 -11.98
CA THR A 178 -24.33 -19.09 -11.12
C THR A 178 -22.90 -18.57 -11.40
N LEU A 179 -22.03 -19.43 -11.93
CA LEU A 179 -20.62 -19.14 -12.26
C LEU A 179 -20.48 -18.70 -13.72
#